data_AF-A0A2C6CJ43-F1
#
_entry.id   AF-A0A2C6CJ43-F1
#
_cell.length_a   1.000
_cell.length_b   1.000
_cell.length_c   1.000
_cell.angle_alpha   90.00
_cell.angle_beta   90.00
_cell.angle_gamma   90.00
#
_symmetry.space_group_name_H-M   'P 1'
#
loop_
_entity.id
_entity.type
_entity.pdbx_description
1 polymer ?
#
loop_
_entity_poly.entity_id
_entity_poly.type
_entity_poly.pdbx_seq_one_letter_code
_entity_poly.pdbx_strand_id
1 'polypeptide(L)'
;MVILFPISKSTLLLMQGSYLAVKFLIMINRFLAYSLVAILGLLTTAGCKSYYHPKETENLSRPISPQIDTEGSVTADAVAATIEPYKAQLGEKMQEVLGALPQTLEKARPESRLGNWLADMMQKAAVDLFTDRDIAFSVQNYGGIRVGELAAGELEVGNLYELMPFDNELVAVELNGFVLQEFLDHMAGSGGWPVSKEVSYRIQDEKAVEVLIRGEPIQFNRNYVIAVPDYVANGGSDSKMLMDRKQYKSGQRIRDLLIEYARKDGGPFTAELDGRVKRN
;
A
#
# COMPACT_ATOMS: atom_id res chain seq x y z
N MET A 1 84.85 5.05 26.33
CA MET A 1 85.62 6.07 25.57
C MET A 1 84.70 6.62 24.48
N VAL A 2 83.99 7.72 24.76
CA VAL A 2 83.09 8.38 23.80
C VAL A 2 83.87 9.57 23.22
N ILE A 3 84.16 9.53 21.93
CA ILE A 3 84.92 10.55 21.22
C ILE A 3 83.94 11.65 20.79
N LEU A 4 83.99 12.79 21.47
CA LEU A 4 83.27 14.01 21.08
C LEU A 4 84.15 14.82 20.13
N PHE A 5 83.79 14.88 18.85
CA PHE A 5 84.41 15.77 17.89
C PHE A 5 83.87 17.20 18.04
N PRO A 6 84.72 18.24 18.02
CA PRO A 6 84.27 19.63 18.10
C PRO A 6 83.67 20.07 16.75
N ILE A 7 82.39 20.46 16.76
CA ILE A 7 81.71 21.04 15.60
C ILE A 7 82.18 22.49 15.42
N SER A 8 82.65 22.85 14.23
CA SER A 8 83.15 24.20 13.94
C SER A 8 82.01 25.24 13.90
N LYS A 9 82.29 26.49 14.31
CA LYS A 9 81.33 27.61 14.31
C LYS A 9 80.68 27.83 12.93
N SER A 10 81.39 27.54 11.84
CA SER A 10 80.90 27.68 10.47
C SER A 10 79.78 26.68 10.14
N THR A 11 79.88 25.45 10.67
CA THR A 11 78.87 24.40 10.48
C THR A 11 77.60 24.71 11.28
N LEU A 12 77.73 25.32 12.47
CA LEU A 12 76.60 25.73 13.30
C LEU A 12 75.78 26.87 12.64
N LEU A 13 76.44 27.80 11.96
CA LEU A 13 75.80 28.92 11.25
C LEU A 13 74.99 28.45 10.03
N LEU A 14 75.52 27.49 9.27
CA LEU A 14 74.81 26.88 8.13
C LEU A 14 73.55 26.11 8.58
N MET A 15 73.62 25.37 9.69
CA MET A 15 72.44 24.68 10.25
C MET A 15 71.38 25.67 10.77
N GLN A 16 71.77 26.80 11.36
CA GLN A 16 70.83 27.85 11.79
C GLN A 16 70.13 28.54 10.61
N GLY A 17 70.85 28.86 9.53
CA GLY A 17 70.25 29.43 8.31
C GLY A 17 69.25 28.50 7.64
N SER A 18 69.58 27.20 7.59
CA SER A 18 68.72 26.16 7.02
C SER A 18 67.45 25.95 7.85
N TYR A 19 67.58 25.97 9.18
CA TYR A 19 66.48 25.83 10.11
C TYR A 19 65.51 27.03 10.07
N LEU A 20 66.04 28.25 9.89
CA LEU A 20 65.23 29.45 9.76
C LEU A 20 64.44 29.46 8.44
N ALA A 21 65.06 29.02 7.33
CA ALA A 21 64.39 28.90 6.04
C ALA A 21 63.27 27.85 6.07
N VAL A 22 63.48 26.70 6.71
CA VAL A 22 62.45 25.66 6.87
C VAL A 22 61.30 26.15 7.76
N LYS A 23 61.59 26.86 8.87
CA LYS A 23 60.55 27.48 9.69
C LYS A 23 59.75 28.54 8.94
N PHE A 24 60.41 29.34 8.11
CA PHE A 24 59.77 30.36 7.29
C PHE A 24 58.85 29.72 6.23
N LEU A 25 59.30 28.64 5.59
CA LEU A 25 58.50 27.88 4.62
C LEU A 25 57.29 27.20 5.27
N ILE A 26 57.45 26.60 6.45
CA ILE A 26 56.34 26.02 7.23
C ILE A 26 55.36 27.11 7.67
N MET A 27 55.85 28.28 8.08
CA MET A 27 55.00 29.41 8.46
C MET A 27 54.18 29.94 7.28
N ILE A 28 54.79 30.08 6.09
CA ILE A 28 54.10 30.46 4.86
C ILE A 28 53.04 29.42 4.48
N ASN A 29 53.36 28.13 4.57
CA ASN A 29 52.42 27.07 4.19
C ASN A 29 51.25 26.96 5.19
N ARG A 30 51.50 27.21 6.48
CA ARG A 30 50.43 27.34 7.48
C ARG A 30 49.57 28.58 7.22
N PHE A 31 50.17 29.72 6.87
CA PHE A 31 49.43 30.94 6.55
C PHE A 31 48.56 30.77 5.30
N LEU A 32 49.07 30.11 4.25
CA LEU A 32 48.32 29.70 3.06
C LEU A 32 47.19 28.73 3.40
N ALA A 33 47.45 27.72 4.23
CA ALA A 33 46.42 26.77 4.66
C ALA A 33 45.31 27.44 5.49
N TYR A 34 45.64 28.34 6.42
CA TYR A 34 44.66 29.10 7.18
C TYR A 34 43.87 30.07 6.29
N SER A 35 44.53 30.68 5.30
CA SER A 35 43.86 31.53 4.31
C SER A 35 42.89 30.71 3.45
N LEU A 36 43.27 29.49 3.05
CA LEU A 36 42.42 28.60 2.26
C LEU A 36 41.19 28.13 3.06
N VAL A 37 41.37 27.77 4.34
CA VAL A 37 40.28 27.38 5.24
C VAL A 37 39.35 28.56 5.54
N ALA A 38 39.89 29.77 5.69
CA ALA A 38 39.10 30.98 5.88
C ALA A 38 38.26 31.32 4.63
N ILE A 39 38.84 31.19 3.42
CA ILE A 39 38.13 31.39 2.15
C ILE A 39 37.05 30.32 1.96
N LEU A 40 37.33 29.06 2.28
CA LEU A 40 36.36 27.96 2.20
C LEU A 40 35.21 28.12 3.22
N GLY A 41 35.50 28.63 4.42
CA GLY A 41 34.48 28.99 5.41
C GLY A 41 33.64 30.21 5.02
N LEU A 42 34.21 31.16 4.27
CA LEU A 42 33.46 32.30 3.73
C LEU A 42 32.51 31.85 2.59
N LEU A 43 32.92 30.88 1.78
CA LEU A 43 32.12 30.32 0.68
C LEU A 43 30.90 29.52 1.16
N THR A 44 30.91 28.94 2.36
CA THR A 44 29.74 28.21 2.88
C THR A 44 28.65 29.12 3.46
N THR A 45 28.93 30.40 3.69
CA THR A 45 27.92 31.37 4.18
C THR A 45 27.27 32.19 3.06
N ALA A 46 27.82 32.14 1.84
CA ALA A 46 27.27 32.78 0.64
C ALA A 46 26.26 31.91 -0.12
N GLY A 47 25.77 30.82 0.48
CA GLY A 47 24.63 30.08 -0.07
C GLY A 47 23.38 30.96 -0.03
N CYS A 48 22.91 31.40 -1.19
CA CYS A 48 21.60 32.01 -1.33
C CYS A 48 20.57 31.08 -0.72
N LYS A 49 20.06 31.41 0.47
CA LYS A 49 18.81 30.85 0.95
C LYS A 49 17.74 31.34 -0.03
N SER A 50 17.38 30.50 -0.99
CA SER A 50 16.12 30.65 -1.69
C SER A 50 15.04 30.48 -0.63
N TYR A 51 14.66 31.58 0.00
CA TYR A 51 13.44 31.65 0.77
C TYR A 51 12.33 31.41 -0.23
N TYR A 52 11.79 30.19 -0.21
CA TYR A 52 10.45 29.97 -0.69
C TYR A 52 9.56 30.87 0.16
N HIS A 53 9.25 32.04 -0.36
CA HIS A 53 7.94 32.60 -0.08
C HIS A 53 6.98 31.57 -0.65
N PRO A 54 6.19 30.84 0.15
CA PRO A 54 4.93 30.36 -0.40
C PRO A 54 4.30 31.62 -0.98
N LYS A 55 4.20 31.68 -2.32
CA LYS A 55 3.18 32.53 -2.90
C LYS A 55 1.93 32.00 -2.23
N GLU A 56 1.42 32.78 -1.29
CA GLU A 56 0.03 32.73 -0.92
C GLU A 56 -0.67 32.76 -2.28
N THR A 57 -1.11 31.60 -2.73
CA THR A 57 -2.08 31.55 -3.81
C THR A 57 -3.19 32.35 -3.21
N GLU A 58 -3.33 33.60 -3.66
CA GLU A 58 -4.57 34.32 -3.54
C GLU A 58 -5.58 33.28 -3.97
N ASN A 59 -6.31 32.74 -2.99
CA ASN A 59 -7.42 31.90 -3.29
C ASN A 59 -8.28 32.86 -4.09
N LEU A 60 -8.21 32.75 -5.42
CA LEU A 60 -9.31 33.02 -6.29
C LEU A 60 -10.39 31.98 -5.94
N SER A 61 -10.85 32.04 -4.69
CA SER A 61 -12.25 32.19 -4.35
C SER A 61 -12.79 33.33 -5.20
N ARG A 62 -12.83 33.13 -6.52
CA ARG A 62 -13.89 33.70 -7.33
C ARG A 62 -15.13 33.25 -6.58
N PRO A 63 -15.90 34.15 -5.95
CA PRO A 63 -17.25 33.77 -5.62
C PRO A 63 -17.81 33.27 -6.95
N ILE A 64 -18.11 31.98 -7.02
CA ILE A 64 -18.99 31.49 -8.07
C ILE A 64 -20.30 32.18 -7.73
N SER A 65 -20.47 33.41 -8.23
CA SER A 65 -21.79 33.94 -8.45
C SER A 65 -22.41 32.92 -9.40
N PRO A 66 -23.47 32.22 -9.00
CA PRO A 66 -24.14 31.31 -9.89
C PRO A 66 -24.82 32.20 -10.93
N GLN A 67 -24.07 32.60 -11.95
CA GLN A 67 -24.66 32.97 -13.23
C GLN A 67 -25.16 31.64 -13.80
N ILE A 68 -26.30 31.20 -13.28
CA ILE A 68 -27.10 30.16 -13.88
C ILE A 68 -27.61 30.82 -15.15
N ASP A 69 -26.90 30.60 -16.25
CA ASP A 69 -27.46 30.80 -17.57
C ASP A 69 -28.73 29.94 -17.63
N THR A 70 -29.87 30.61 -17.46
CA THR A 70 -31.20 29.99 -17.43
C THR A 70 -31.75 29.75 -18.83
N GLU A 71 -30.95 30.06 -19.86
CA GLU A 71 -31.24 29.69 -21.25
C GLU A 71 -30.75 28.25 -21.49
N GLY A 72 -31.59 27.29 -21.11
CA GLY A 72 -31.32 25.85 -21.27
C GLY A 72 -31.40 25.03 -19.98
N SER A 73 -31.90 25.60 -18.87
CA SER A 73 -32.04 24.89 -17.60
C SER A 73 -32.99 23.70 -17.75
N VAL A 74 -32.42 22.49 -17.79
CA VAL A 74 -33.18 21.24 -17.68
C VAL A 74 -33.74 21.20 -16.26
N THR A 75 -35.05 21.18 -16.11
CA THR A 75 -35.68 21.09 -14.78
C THR A 75 -35.30 19.77 -14.11
N ALA A 76 -35.20 19.76 -12.78
CA ALA A 76 -34.99 18.53 -12.02
C ALA A 76 -36.04 17.46 -12.40
N ASP A 77 -37.28 17.88 -12.70
CA ASP A 77 -38.37 17.02 -13.15
C ASP A 77 -38.11 16.41 -14.53
N ALA A 78 -37.51 17.15 -15.46
CA ALA A 78 -37.15 16.63 -16.79
C ALA A 78 -35.98 15.62 -16.70
N VAL A 79 -35.01 15.85 -15.82
CA VAL A 79 -33.95 14.88 -15.52
C VAL A 79 -34.53 13.63 -14.85
N ALA A 80 -35.39 13.80 -13.84
CA ALA A 80 -36.04 12.71 -13.13
C ALA A 80 -36.89 11.86 -14.09
N ALA A 81 -37.72 12.48 -14.93
CA ALA A 81 -38.54 11.78 -15.93
C ALA A 81 -37.69 10.98 -16.93
N THR A 82 -36.47 11.44 -17.22
CA THR A 82 -35.53 10.73 -18.10
C THR A 82 -34.92 9.50 -17.41
N ILE A 83 -34.64 9.60 -16.11
CA ILE A 83 -33.95 8.55 -15.32
C ILE A 83 -34.90 7.48 -14.79
N GLU A 84 -36.14 7.86 -14.45
CA GLU A 84 -37.12 7.00 -13.78
C GLU A 84 -37.34 5.61 -14.44
N PRO A 85 -37.49 5.48 -15.78
CA PRO A 85 -37.67 4.15 -16.38
C PRO A 85 -36.43 3.24 -16.20
N TYR A 86 -35.23 3.80 -16.23
CA TYR A 86 -33.99 3.06 -15.98
C TYR A 86 -33.86 2.68 -14.51
N LYS A 87 -34.23 3.59 -13.61
CA LYS A 87 -34.24 3.34 -12.16
C LYS A 87 -35.20 2.22 -11.79
N ALA A 88 -36.39 2.17 -12.41
CA ALA A 88 -37.35 1.10 -12.19
C ALA A 88 -36.80 -0.27 -12.65
N GLN A 89 -36.24 -0.35 -13.86
CA GLN A 89 -35.64 -1.58 -14.39
C GLN A 89 -34.44 -2.06 -13.58
N LEU A 90 -33.59 -1.14 -13.12
CA LEU A 90 -32.44 -1.46 -12.27
C LEU A 90 -32.90 -1.84 -10.86
N GLY A 91 -33.93 -1.19 -10.32
CA GLY A 91 -34.48 -1.46 -8.99
C GLY A 91 -34.89 -2.92 -8.82
N GLU A 92 -35.58 -3.49 -9.80
CA GLU A 92 -35.98 -4.91 -9.78
C GLU A 92 -34.78 -5.85 -9.67
N LYS A 93 -33.69 -5.57 -10.40
CA LYS A 93 -32.46 -6.37 -10.33
C LYS A 93 -31.69 -6.17 -9.03
N MET A 94 -31.67 -4.95 -8.50
CA MET A 94 -30.96 -4.64 -7.26
C MET A 94 -31.65 -5.26 -6.04
N GLN A 95 -32.97 -5.39 -6.06
CA GLN A 95 -33.79 -5.97 -4.99
C GLN A 95 -33.88 -7.51 -5.05
N GLU A 96 -33.15 -8.15 -5.98
CA GLU A 96 -33.07 -9.61 -6.01
C GLU A 96 -32.38 -10.11 -4.72
N VAL A 97 -33.11 -10.89 -3.91
CA VAL A 97 -32.61 -11.51 -2.68
C VAL A 97 -31.75 -12.73 -3.02
N LEU A 98 -30.49 -12.71 -2.59
CA LEU A 98 -29.49 -13.76 -2.79
C LEU A 98 -29.47 -14.79 -1.65
N GLY A 99 -29.96 -14.41 -0.47
CA GLY A 99 -30.02 -15.24 0.72
C GLY A 99 -30.18 -14.39 1.98
N ALA A 100 -29.89 -14.96 3.15
CA ALA A 100 -30.05 -14.28 4.42
C ALA A 100 -28.75 -14.23 5.25
N LEU A 101 -28.57 -13.13 5.97
CA LEU A 101 -27.51 -12.88 6.96
C LEU A 101 -28.11 -13.05 8.36
N PRO A 102 -27.81 -14.14 9.09
CA PRO A 102 -28.34 -14.35 10.45
C PRO A 102 -27.82 -13.35 11.48
N GLN A 103 -26.67 -12.72 11.19
CA GLN A 103 -26.02 -11.71 12.02
C GLN A 103 -25.44 -10.63 11.12
N THR A 104 -25.26 -9.43 11.69
CA THR A 104 -24.53 -8.36 11.02
C THR A 104 -23.08 -8.80 10.78
N LEU A 105 -22.57 -8.53 9.58
CA LEU A 105 -21.17 -8.72 9.24
C LEU A 105 -20.50 -7.34 9.21
N GLU A 106 -19.75 -7.03 10.25
CA GLU A 106 -19.03 -5.77 10.40
C GLU A 106 -17.71 -5.77 9.63
N LYS A 107 -17.29 -4.58 9.18
CA LYS A 107 -15.95 -4.31 8.67
C LYS A 107 -15.05 -3.80 9.79
N ALA A 108 -13.94 -4.49 10.03
CA ALA A 108 -12.97 -4.11 11.06
C ALA A 108 -11.56 -4.62 10.73
N ARG A 109 -10.60 -4.19 11.54
CA ARG A 109 -9.19 -4.60 11.52
C ARG A 109 -8.77 -5.11 12.90
N PRO A 110 -7.82 -6.05 12.97
CA PRO A 110 -7.12 -6.66 11.83
C PRO A 110 -7.90 -7.78 11.13
N GLU A 111 -8.98 -8.26 11.75
CA GLU A 111 -9.89 -9.28 11.25
C GLU A 111 -11.34 -8.82 11.45
N SER A 112 -12.26 -9.26 10.59
CA SER A 112 -13.67 -8.94 10.71
C SER A 112 -14.55 -9.97 10.01
N ARG A 113 -15.80 -10.13 10.45
CA ARG A 113 -16.74 -11.07 9.84
C ARG A 113 -16.98 -10.78 8.35
N LEU A 114 -17.17 -9.52 7.99
CA LEU A 114 -17.36 -9.13 6.60
C LEU A 114 -16.11 -9.42 5.76
N GLY A 115 -14.93 -9.11 6.29
CA GLY A 115 -13.66 -9.41 5.64
C GLY A 115 -13.45 -10.91 5.42
N ASN A 116 -13.69 -11.72 6.46
CA ASN A 116 -13.56 -13.17 6.40
C ASN A 116 -14.53 -13.77 5.38
N TRP A 117 -15.82 -13.41 5.46
CA TRP A 117 -16.84 -13.87 4.51
C TRP A 117 -16.45 -13.54 3.07
N LEU A 118 -16.06 -12.29 2.81
CA LEU A 118 -15.70 -11.83 1.47
C LEU A 118 -14.49 -12.58 0.90
N ALA A 119 -13.43 -12.72 1.70
CA ALA A 119 -12.22 -13.39 1.26
C ALA A 119 -12.43 -14.92 1.08
N ASP A 120 -13.25 -15.55 1.93
CA ASP A 120 -13.63 -16.96 1.78
C ASP A 120 -14.47 -17.20 0.51
N MET A 121 -15.39 -16.29 0.18
CA MET A 121 -16.15 -16.33 -1.07
C MET A 121 -15.25 -16.15 -2.30
N MET A 122 -14.31 -15.21 -2.24
CA MET A 122 -13.30 -15.03 -3.28
C MET A 122 -12.44 -16.28 -3.46
N GLN A 123 -12.06 -16.95 -2.37
CA GLN A 123 -11.29 -18.19 -2.42
C GLN A 123 -12.07 -19.32 -3.10
N LYS A 124 -13.35 -19.46 -2.75
CA LYS A 124 -14.22 -20.46 -3.38
C LYS A 124 -14.31 -20.23 -4.90
N ALA A 125 -14.53 -18.99 -5.32
CA ALA A 125 -14.55 -18.63 -6.73
C ALA A 125 -13.18 -18.85 -7.41
N ALA A 126 -12.09 -18.48 -6.75
CA ALA A 126 -10.74 -18.64 -7.30
C ALA A 126 -10.40 -20.12 -7.58
N VAL A 127 -10.73 -21.03 -6.66
CA VAL A 127 -10.47 -22.47 -6.81
C VAL A 127 -11.25 -23.05 -7.99
N ASP A 128 -12.52 -22.65 -8.15
CA ASP A 128 -13.37 -23.12 -9.26
C ASP A 128 -12.94 -22.54 -10.62
N LEU A 129 -12.43 -21.31 -10.66
CA LEU A 129 -11.99 -20.65 -11.90
C LEU A 129 -10.60 -21.11 -12.36
N PHE A 130 -9.67 -21.28 -11.43
CA PHE A 130 -8.26 -21.61 -11.71
C PHE A 130 -7.96 -23.09 -11.45
N THR A 131 -8.76 -23.99 -12.03
CA THR A 131 -8.71 -25.44 -11.79
C THR A 131 -7.35 -26.10 -12.08
N ASP A 132 -6.51 -25.48 -12.92
CA ASP A 132 -5.16 -25.93 -13.26
C ASP A 132 -4.08 -25.35 -12.34
N ARG A 133 -4.47 -24.69 -11.25
CA ARG A 133 -3.57 -24.06 -10.26
C ARG A 133 -4.01 -24.37 -8.84
N ASP A 134 -3.05 -24.51 -7.94
CA ASP A 134 -3.30 -24.60 -6.51
C ASP A 134 -3.35 -23.20 -5.88
N ILE A 135 -4.57 -22.63 -5.78
CA ILE A 135 -4.77 -21.30 -5.18
C ILE A 135 -4.62 -21.41 -3.66
N ALA A 136 -3.49 -20.96 -3.13
CA ALA A 136 -3.10 -21.06 -1.73
C ALA A 136 -4.14 -20.41 -0.79
N PHE A 137 -4.50 -19.15 -1.07
CA PHE A 137 -5.50 -18.36 -0.35
C PHE A 137 -5.88 -17.12 -1.16
N SER A 138 -6.92 -16.41 -0.71
CA SER A 138 -7.40 -15.17 -1.33
C SER A 138 -7.26 -13.97 -0.40
N VAL A 139 -7.07 -12.80 -0.97
CA VAL A 139 -6.92 -11.53 -0.25
C VAL A 139 -7.79 -10.46 -0.90
N GLN A 140 -8.49 -9.69 -0.08
CA GLN A 140 -9.12 -8.44 -0.51
C GLN A 140 -8.46 -7.27 0.20
N ASN A 141 -8.07 -6.22 -0.52
CA ASN A 141 -7.55 -5.02 0.13
C ASN A 141 -8.66 -4.31 0.92
N TYR A 142 -8.37 -3.93 2.16
CA TYR A 142 -9.35 -3.36 3.10
C TYR A 142 -10.09 -2.12 2.56
N GLY A 143 -9.40 -1.29 1.75
CA GLY A 143 -9.98 -0.10 1.13
C GLY A 143 -10.97 -0.39 -0.01
N GLY A 144 -10.93 -1.61 -0.56
CA GLY A 144 -11.83 -2.09 -1.60
C GLY A 144 -13.26 -2.32 -1.09
N ILE A 145 -13.42 -2.67 0.18
CA ILE A 145 -14.73 -2.83 0.84
C ILE A 145 -15.30 -1.45 1.17
N ARG A 146 -16.48 -1.09 0.67
CA ARG A 146 -16.98 0.29 0.73
C ARG A 146 -18.11 0.56 1.71
N VAL A 147 -18.69 -0.49 2.29
CA VAL A 147 -19.63 -0.37 3.42
C VAL A 147 -18.92 -0.66 4.74
N GLY A 148 -19.48 -0.13 5.84
CA GLY A 148 -19.02 -0.41 7.19
C GLY A 148 -19.53 -1.76 7.72
N GLU A 149 -20.63 -2.26 7.19
CA GLU A 149 -21.25 -3.52 7.58
C GLU A 149 -22.25 -4.00 6.51
N LEU A 150 -22.62 -5.27 6.60
CA LEU A 150 -23.85 -5.81 6.02
C LEU A 150 -24.77 -6.19 7.19
N ALA A 151 -25.92 -5.53 7.32
CA ALA A 151 -26.85 -5.76 8.42
C ALA A 151 -27.47 -7.17 8.36
N ALA A 152 -27.83 -7.71 9.52
CA ALA A 152 -28.64 -8.93 9.57
C ALA A 152 -29.97 -8.75 8.81
N GLY A 153 -30.39 -9.78 8.07
CA GLY A 153 -31.58 -9.72 7.21
C GLY A 153 -31.34 -10.31 5.83
N GLU A 154 -32.11 -9.86 4.85
CA GLU A 154 -31.95 -10.27 3.45
C GLU A 154 -30.68 -9.65 2.86
N LEU A 155 -29.89 -10.46 2.14
CA LEU A 155 -28.78 -9.98 1.33
C LEU A 155 -29.28 -9.83 -0.11
N GLU A 156 -29.37 -8.60 -0.58
CA GLU A 156 -29.77 -8.26 -1.94
C GLU A 156 -28.57 -8.03 -2.86
N VAL A 157 -28.78 -8.11 -4.18
CA VAL A 157 -27.79 -7.73 -5.19
C VAL A 157 -27.28 -6.31 -4.95
N GLY A 158 -28.17 -5.37 -4.63
CA GLY A 158 -27.82 -3.97 -4.33
C GLY A 158 -26.79 -3.84 -3.21
N ASN A 159 -26.87 -4.66 -2.17
CA ASN A 159 -25.89 -4.65 -1.09
C ASN A 159 -24.49 -5.02 -1.58
N LEU A 160 -24.36 -5.92 -2.56
CA LEU A 160 -23.06 -6.28 -3.14
C LEU A 160 -22.50 -5.21 -4.07
N TYR A 161 -23.37 -4.45 -4.75
CA TYR A 161 -22.96 -3.24 -5.48
C TYR A 161 -22.44 -2.14 -4.55
N GLU A 162 -23.05 -1.96 -3.38
CA GLU A 162 -22.55 -1.02 -2.37
C GLU A 162 -21.26 -1.52 -1.69
N LEU A 163 -21.17 -2.82 -1.40
CA LEU A 163 -20.02 -3.45 -0.77
C LEU A 163 -18.75 -3.36 -1.63
N MET A 164 -18.86 -3.74 -2.91
CA MET A 164 -17.76 -3.80 -3.88
C MET A 164 -18.15 -3.07 -5.17
N PRO A 165 -18.15 -1.72 -5.18
CA PRO A 165 -18.61 -0.93 -6.33
C PRO A 165 -17.63 -0.92 -7.50
N PHE A 166 -16.39 -1.38 -7.30
CA PHE A 166 -15.37 -1.39 -8.33
C PHE A 166 -15.50 -2.58 -9.28
N ASP A 167 -15.20 -2.34 -10.55
CA ASP A 167 -15.16 -3.39 -11.59
C ASP A 167 -13.81 -4.15 -11.60
N ASN A 168 -13.24 -4.39 -10.42
CA ASN A 168 -11.99 -5.12 -10.29
C ASN A 168 -12.20 -6.59 -10.67
N GLU A 169 -11.27 -7.15 -11.43
CA GLU A 169 -11.23 -8.56 -11.78
C GLU A 169 -10.55 -9.38 -10.67
N LEU A 170 -10.96 -10.65 -10.52
CA LEU A 170 -10.22 -11.60 -9.69
C LEU A 170 -9.02 -12.15 -10.48
N VAL A 171 -7.82 -12.04 -9.93
CA VAL A 171 -6.58 -12.45 -10.60
C VAL A 171 -5.78 -13.35 -9.68
N ALA A 172 -5.29 -14.47 -10.22
CA ALA A 172 -4.33 -15.33 -9.54
C ALA A 172 -2.90 -14.85 -9.82
N VAL A 173 -2.08 -14.69 -8.79
CA VAL A 173 -0.71 -14.17 -8.87
C VAL A 173 0.26 -15.19 -8.29
N GLU A 174 1.28 -15.57 -9.05
CA GLU A 174 2.33 -16.49 -8.61
C GLU A 174 3.48 -15.73 -7.94
N LEU A 175 3.78 -16.08 -6.69
CA LEU A 175 4.76 -15.43 -5.83
C LEU A 175 5.69 -16.48 -5.23
N ASN A 176 7.00 -16.20 -5.18
CA ASN A 176 7.87 -16.97 -4.30
C ASN A 176 7.61 -16.59 -2.84
N GLY A 177 8.01 -17.45 -1.91
CA GLY A 177 7.76 -17.24 -0.48
C GLY A 177 8.36 -15.94 0.09
N PHE A 178 9.44 -15.40 -0.47
CA PHE A 178 10.00 -14.11 -0.04
C PHE A 178 9.07 -12.94 -0.37
N VAL A 179 8.58 -12.88 -1.61
CA VAL A 179 7.64 -11.83 -2.05
C VAL A 179 6.30 -11.99 -1.34
N LEU A 180 5.88 -13.24 -1.09
CA LEU A 180 4.67 -13.50 -0.30
C LEU A 180 4.79 -12.95 1.13
N GLN A 181 5.93 -13.18 1.80
CA GLN A 181 6.21 -12.62 3.11
C GLN A 181 6.23 -11.08 3.08
N GLU A 182 6.86 -10.48 2.06
CA GLU A 182 6.86 -9.02 1.88
C GLU A 182 5.43 -8.48 1.74
N PHE A 183 4.56 -9.16 0.98
CA PHE A 183 3.16 -8.77 0.85
C PHE A 183 2.38 -8.94 2.15
N LEU A 184 2.60 -10.02 2.91
CA LEU A 184 1.99 -10.22 4.22
C LEU A 184 2.42 -9.16 5.24
N ASP A 185 3.71 -8.80 5.25
CA ASP A 185 4.25 -7.69 6.05
C ASP A 185 3.58 -6.36 5.69
N HIS A 186 3.40 -6.08 4.40
CA HIS A 186 2.72 -4.88 3.93
C HIS A 186 1.26 -4.80 4.44
N MET A 187 0.55 -5.92 4.38
CA MET A 187 -0.81 -6.02 4.93
C MET A 187 -0.82 -5.83 6.45
N ALA A 188 0.15 -6.42 7.17
CA ALA A 188 0.30 -6.28 8.62
C ALA A 188 0.55 -4.82 9.03
N GLY A 189 1.48 -4.12 8.35
CA GLY A 189 1.77 -2.70 8.58
C GLY A 189 0.60 -1.78 8.23
N SER A 190 -0.24 -2.18 7.28
CA SER A 190 -1.50 -1.49 6.97
C SER A 190 -2.63 -1.75 7.97
N GLY A 191 -2.37 -2.52 9.03
CA GLY A 191 -3.33 -2.84 10.08
C GLY A 191 -4.14 -4.11 9.87
N GLY A 192 -3.78 -4.95 8.91
CA GLY A 192 -4.49 -6.17 8.55
C GLY A 192 -5.46 -5.97 7.39
N TRP A 193 -5.49 -6.94 6.48
CA TRP A 193 -6.40 -7.00 5.34
C TRP A 193 -7.25 -8.28 5.43
N PRO A 194 -8.47 -8.28 4.88
CA PRO A 194 -9.25 -9.49 4.69
C PRO A 194 -8.47 -10.60 3.95
N VAL A 195 -8.41 -11.79 4.56
CA VAL A 195 -7.78 -12.99 4.00
C VAL A 195 -8.67 -14.21 4.20
N SER A 196 -8.60 -15.17 3.27
CA SER A 196 -9.36 -16.42 3.38
C SER A 196 -8.78 -17.33 4.46
N LYS A 197 -9.58 -18.28 4.94
CA LYS A 197 -9.26 -19.15 6.10
C LYS A 197 -8.00 -20.00 5.93
N GLU A 198 -7.52 -20.15 4.70
CA GLU A 198 -6.33 -20.90 4.36
C GLU A 198 -5.03 -20.20 4.78
N VAL A 199 -5.06 -18.94 5.20
CA VAL A 199 -3.87 -18.27 5.76
C VAL A 199 -4.17 -17.70 7.14
N SER A 200 -3.23 -17.87 8.06
CA SER A 200 -3.27 -17.22 9.36
C SER A 200 -1.92 -16.60 9.71
N TYR A 201 -1.93 -15.46 10.38
CA TYR A 201 -0.71 -14.82 10.87
C TYR A 201 -1.00 -13.86 12.03
N ARG A 202 0.06 -13.50 12.75
CA ARG A 202 0.03 -12.51 13.82
C ARG A 202 0.73 -11.24 13.38
N ILE A 203 0.16 -10.09 13.71
CA ILE A 203 0.76 -8.79 13.48
C ILE A 203 1.62 -8.45 14.69
N GLN A 204 2.92 -8.29 14.46
CA GLN A 204 3.88 -7.83 15.45
C GLN A 204 4.82 -6.82 14.80
N ASP A 205 5.00 -5.65 15.43
CA ASP A 205 5.90 -4.62 14.94
C ASP A 205 5.68 -4.29 13.45
N GLU A 206 4.41 -4.19 13.05
CA GLU A 206 3.98 -3.93 11.66
C GLU A 206 4.35 -5.05 10.66
N LYS A 207 4.70 -6.24 11.16
CA LYS A 207 5.11 -7.41 10.37
C LYS A 207 4.20 -8.61 10.58
N ALA A 208 4.12 -9.46 9.57
CA ALA A 208 3.38 -10.72 9.67
C ALA A 208 4.32 -11.81 10.19
N VAL A 209 4.07 -12.27 11.41
CA VAL A 209 4.83 -13.34 12.07
C VAL A 209 3.94 -14.55 12.29
N GLU A 210 4.55 -15.72 12.52
CA GLU A 210 3.81 -16.99 12.71
C GLU A 210 2.85 -17.29 11.54
N VAL A 211 3.30 -16.98 10.32
CA VAL A 211 2.52 -17.19 9.10
C VAL A 211 2.36 -18.69 8.85
N LEU A 212 1.11 -19.13 8.79
CA LEU A 212 0.70 -20.48 8.38
C LEU A 212 -0.16 -20.39 7.13
N ILE A 213 0.15 -21.22 6.13
CA ILE A 213 -0.63 -21.40 4.91
C ILE A 213 -1.12 -22.85 4.92
N ARG A 214 -2.44 -23.01 5.07
CA ARG A 214 -3.13 -24.30 5.25
C ARG A 214 -2.55 -25.12 6.41
N GLY A 215 -2.22 -24.43 7.50
CA GLY A 215 -1.65 -25.02 8.72
C GLY A 215 -0.13 -25.22 8.69
N GLU A 216 0.53 -25.02 7.55
CA GLU A 216 1.97 -25.22 7.41
C GLU A 216 2.73 -23.88 7.41
N PRO A 217 3.90 -23.78 8.06
CA PRO A 217 4.73 -22.58 7.98
C PRO A 217 5.07 -22.20 6.54
N ILE A 218 5.15 -20.89 6.27
CA ILE A 218 5.58 -20.38 4.98
C ILE A 218 6.97 -20.92 4.59
N GLN A 219 7.12 -21.35 3.34
CA GLN A 219 8.35 -21.89 2.78
C GLN A 219 8.93 -20.91 1.75
N PHE A 220 10.07 -20.30 2.07
CA PHE A 220 10.66 -19.24 1.23
C PHE A 220 11.13 -19.70 -0.15
N ASN A 221 11.45 -20.98 -0.31
CA ASN A 221 11.88 -21.59 -1.57
C ASN A 221 10.73 -22.15 -2.42
N ARG A 222 9.48 -21.98 -2.00
CA ARG A 222 8.27 -22.45 -2.70
C ARG A 222 7.57 -21.30 -3.41
N ASN A 223 6.94 -21.61 -4.54
CA ASN A 223 5.98 -20.71 -5.19
C ASN A 223 4.56 -20.97 -4.65
N TYR A 224 3.84 -19.88 -4.41
CA TYR A 224 2.45 -19.84 -4.00
C TYR A 224 1.66 -19.08 -5.05
N VAL A 225 0.46 -19.55 -5.36
CA VAL A 225 -0.48 -18.81 -6.20
C VAL A 225 -1.57 -18.26 -5.27
N ILE A 226 -1.73 -16.95 -5.20
CA ILE A 226 -2.78 -16.30 -4.38
C ILE A 226 -3.77 -15.60 -5.29
N ALA A 227 -5.03 -15.48 -4.88
CA ALA A 227 -6.01 -14.70 -5.63
C ALA A 227 -6.27 -13.34 -4.98
N VAL A 228 -6.21 -12.28 -5.78
CA VAL A 228 -6.34 -10.88 -5.34
C VAL A 228 -7.10 -10.07 -6.39
N PRO A 229 -7.62 -8.87 -6.07
CA PRO A 229 -8.10 -7.93 -7.07
C PRO A 229 -6.99 -7.54 -8.03
N ASP A 230 -7.29 -7.40 -9.32
CA ASP A 230 -6.38 -6.86 -10.33
C ASP A 230 -5.81 -5.49 -9.95
N TYR A 231 -6.59 -4.63 -9.29
CA TYR A 231 -6.12 -3.38 -8.69
C TYR A 231 -4.90 -3.59 -7.78
N VAL A 232 -4.95 -4.61 -6.91
CA VAL A 232 -3.86 -4.97 -5.98
C VAL A 232 -2.70 -5.63 -6.73
N ALA A 233 -3.00 -6.56 -7.65
CA ALA A 233 -1.99 -7.22 -8.47
C ALA A 233 -1.15 -6.23 -9.30
N ASN A 234 -1.74 -5.11 -9.69
CA ASN A 234 -1.10 -4.05 -10.47
C ASN A 234 -0.52 -2.92 -9.61
N GLY A 235 -0.29 -3.16 -8.31
CA GLY A 235 0.41 -2.22 -7.43
C GLY A 235 -0.47 -1.25 -6.64
N GLY A 236 -1.79 -1.36 -6.75
CA GLY A 236 -2.74 -0.61 -5.95
C GLY A 236 -2.59 -0.89 -4.44
N SER A 237 -3.02 0.07 -3.61
CA SER A 237 -2.82 0.02 -2.16
C SER A 237 -1.34 -0.23 -1.77
N ASP A 238 -0.41 0.41 -2.48
CA ASP A 238 1.04 0.30 -2.31
C ASP A 238 1.63 -1.12 -2.48
N SER A 239 0.94 -1.99 -3.22
CA SER A 239 1.31 -3.40 -3.42
C SER A 239 2.31 -3.61 -4.58
N LYS A 240 3.28 -2.71 -4.75
CA LYS A 240 4.22 -2.73 -5.89
C LYS A 240 5.03 -4.03 -6.00
N MET A 241 5.22 -4.75 -4.89
CA MET A 241 5.91 -6.05 -4.88
C MET A 241 5.21 -7.13 -5.71
N LEU A 242 3.92 -6.94 -6.00
CA LEU A 242 3.11 -7.83 -6.85
C LEU A 242 3.17 -7.47 -8.34
N MET A 243 3.67 -6.28 -8.68
CA MET A 243 3.84 -5.89 -10.08
C MET A 243 4.85 -6.80 -10.79
N ASP A 244 4.63 -6.99 -12.09
CA ASP A 244 5.47 -7.83 -12.97
C ASP A 244 5.60 -9.30 -12.54
N ARG A 245 4.76 -9.76 -11.59
CA ARG A 245 4.62 -11.17 -11.25
C ARG A 245 3.77 -11.88 -12.29
N LYS A 246 3.90 -13.20 -12.38
CA LYS A 246 3.09 -13.99 -13.31
C LYS A 246 1.64 -13.98 -12.83
N GLN A 247 0.75 -13.40 -13.63
CA GLN A 247 -0.67 -13.26 -13.35
C GLN A 247 -1.50 -14.15 -14.28
N TYR A 248 -2.59 -14.69 -13.77
CA TYR A 248 -3.61 -15.41 -14.51
C TYR A 248 -4.94 -14.71 -14.27
N LYS A 249 -5.50 -14.09 -15.31
CA LYS A 249 -6.76 -13.34 -15.21
C LYS A 249 -7.93 -14.30 -15.28
N SER A 250 -8.92 -14.12 -14.39
CA SER A 250 -10.19 -14.85 -14.50
C SER A 250 -11.06 -14.31 -15.64
N GLY A 251 -10.92 -13.02 -15.99
CA GLY A 251 -11.86 -12.30 -16.84
C GLY A 251 -13.23 -12.05 -16.19
N GLN A 252 -13.34 -12.31 -14.87
CA GLN A 252 -14.57 -12.18 -14.10
C GLN A 252 -14.39 -11.12 -13.02
N ARG A 253 -15.39 -10.25 -12.88
CA ARG A 253 -15.40 -9.21 -11.85
C ARG A 253 -15.68 -9.83 -10.48
N ILE A 254 -15.00 -9.33 -9.45
CA ILE A 254 -15.19 -9.83 -8.07
C ILE A 254 -16.65 -9.69 -7.64
N ARG A 255 -17.28 -8.53 -7.89
CA ARG A 255 -18.70 -8.33 -7.52
C ARG A 255 -19.63 -9.35 -8.19
N ASP A 256 -19.42 -9.62 -9.47
CA ASP A 256 -20.25 -10.56 -10.22
C ASP A 256 -20.08 -11.98 -9.68
N LEU A 257 -18.85 -12.37 -9.32
CA LEU A 257 -18.56 -13.64 -8.64
C LEU A 257 -19.23 -13.73 -7.26
N LEU A 258 -19.23 -12.65 -6.47
CA LEU A 258 -19.91 -12.65 -5.17
C LEU A 258 -21.42 -12.86 -5.34
N ILE A 259 -22.03 -12.19 -6.31
CA ILE A 259 -23.46 -12.35 -6.62
C ILE A 259 -23.74 -13.79 -7.07
N GLU A 260 -22.94 -14.33 -8.00
CA GLU A 260 -23.09 -15.70 -8.50
C GLU A 260 -22.98 -16.74 -7.39
N TYR A 261 -21.92 -16.66 -6.58
CA TYR A 261 -21.66 -17.63 -5.52
C TYR A 261 -22.64 -17.48 -4.35
N ALA A 262 -23.04 -16.25 -4.00
CA ALA A 262 -24.09 -16.04 -3.01
C ALA A 262 -25.41 -16.67 -3.50
N ARG A 263 -25.80 -16.42 -4.76
CA ARG A 263 -27.00 -17.04 -5.36
C ARG A 263 -26.94 -18.56 -5.36
N LYS A 264 -25.78 -19.14 -5.67
CA LYS A 264 -25.56 -20.60 -5.69
C LYS A 264 -25.66 -21.21 -4.28
N ASP A 265 -25.16 -20.51 -3.28
CA ASP A 265 -25.12 -20.99 -1.89
C ASP A 265 -26.48 -20.82 -1.19
N GLY A 266 -27.25 -19.78 -1.54
CA GLY A 266 -28.61 -19.53 -1.03
C GLY A 266 -28.68 -19.14 0.45
N GLY A 267 -27.54 -19.00 1.12
CA GLY A 267 -27.44 -18.73 2.55
C GLY A 267 -27.87 -19.91 3.44
N PRO A 268 -27.86 -19.72 4.78
CA PRO A 268 -27.49 -18.51 5.49
C PRO A 268 -26.00 -18.15 5.34
N PHE A 269 -25.71 -16.86 5.18
CA PHE A 269 -24.34 -16.36 5.10
C PHE A 269 -23.83 -16.01 6.51
N THR A 270 -22.89 -16.81 6.99
CA THR A 270 -22.27 -16.62 8.30
C THR A 270 -20.75 -16.53 8.14
N ALA A 271 -20.12 -15.68 8.94
CA ALA A 271 -18.69 -15.71 9.15
C ALA A 271 -18.39 -15.43 10.61
N GLU A 272 -17.35 -16.09 11.10
CA GLU A 272 -16.88 -15.97 12.48
C GLU A 272 -15.47 -15.38 12.52
N LEU A 273 -15.13 -14.83 13.68
CA LEU A 273 -13.75 -14.47 13.99
C LEU A 273 -13.04 -15.73 14.46
N ASP A 274 -12.26 -16.34 13.58
CA ASP A 274 -11.49 -17.56 13.88
C ASP A 274 -10.05 -17.23 14.30
N GLY A 275 -9.68 -15.96 14.27
CA GLY A 275 -8.38 -15.52 14.70
C GLY A 275 -7.31 -15.74 13.63
N ARG A 276 -7.69 -15.83 12.35
CA ARG A 276 -6.75 -15.92 11.24
C ARG A 276 -5.84 -14.68 11.13
N VAL A 277 -6.28 -13.51 11.58
CA VAL A 277 -5.37 -12.35 11.70
C VAL A 277 -5.51 -11.72 13.08
N LYS A 278 -4.43 -11.82 13.87
CA LYS A 278 -4.41 -11.28 15.24
C LYS A 278 -3.42 -10.14 15.38
N ARG A 279 -3.67 -9.23 16.30
CA ARG A 279 -2.73 -8.20 16.76
C ARG A 279 -2.49 -8.41 18.26
N ASN A 280 -1.23 -8.27 18.68
CA ASN A 280 -0.85 -8.27 20.09
C ASN A 280 -1.24 -6.97 20.79
#